data_AF-A0AA93BXZ7-F1
#
_entry.id   AF-A0AA93BXZ7-F1
#
_cell.length_a   1.000
_cell.length_b   1.000
_cell.length_c   1.000
_cell.angle_alpha   90.00
_cell.angle_beta   90.00
_cell.angle_gamma   90.00
#
_symmetry.space_group_name_H-M   'P 1'
#
loop_
_entity.id
_entity.type
_entity.pdbx_description
1 polymer ?
#
loop_
_entity_poly.entity_id
_entity_poly.type
_entity_poly.pdbx_seq_one_letter_code
_entity_poly.pdbx_strand_id
1 'polypeptide(L)'
;MIRIYPEQLAAQLREGLRACYLLSGNEPLLLQESQDLIRQAAQQQQFTEHYSISLDAHTDWDAIFSICQAMSLFASRQTLLLIFPENGPTAPIGEQLIKLAALLHDDILLMLRGPRLTKAQENSAWFKALSPNGAYVSCQTPEQAQLPRWVMQRAKSMKLELDDAANQLLCYCYEGNLLALSQALERLSLLHPDGKLTLPRVELAVNDAAHFTPFHWLDALLAGKSKRAWHILQQMQQEDVEPVILLRTLQRELLQLLNLQRRMASVPLRTLFDQYKVWQNRRNLVTQALQRLSGAQLQQAVHLLAQIEITLKQDYGQSVWPELETLSMLLCGKPLATSFSDAH
;
A
#
# COMPACT_ATOMS: atom_id res chain seq x y z
N MET A 1 13.92 4.01 23.54
CA MET A 1 13.07 3.15 22.69
C MET A 1 13.96 2.36 21.74
N ILE A 2 13.90 1.04 21.78
CA ILE A 2 14.62 0.19 20.80
C ILE A 2 13.95 0.34 19.44
N ARG A 3 14.72 0.46 18.36
CA ARG A 3 14.18 0.54 16.99
C ARG A 3 14.43 -0.80 16.31
N ILE A 4 13.37 -1.42 15.84
CA ILE A 4 13.43 -2.75 15.22
C ILE A 4 12.55 -2.78 13.97
N TYR A 5 12.90 -3.69 13.06
CA TYR A 5 12.06 -4.02 11.92
C TYR A 5 11.07 -5.15 12.30
N PRO A 6 9.93 -5.29 11.58
CA PRO A 6 8.93 -6.32 11.87
C PRO A 6 9.52 -7.74 11.98
N GLU A 7 10.54 -8.08 11.18
CA GLU A 7 11.18 -9.39 11.18
C GLU A 7 11.95 -9.68 12.48
N GLN A 8 12.40 -8.62 13.17
CA GLN A 8 13.14 -8.72 14.43
C GLN A 8 12.21 -8.74 15.65
N LEU A 9 10.94 -8.38 15.49
CA LEU A 9 9.97 -8.29 16.57
C LEU A 9 9.76 -9.63 17.28
N ALA A 10 9.65 -10.72 16.53
CA ALA A 10 9.48 -12.05 17.11
C ALA A 10 10.67 -12.48 17.98
N ALA A 11 11.90 -12.09 17.61
CA ALA A 11 13.09 -12.37 18.42
C ALA A 11 13.09 -11.51 19.70
N GLN A 12 12.77 -10.22 19.58
CA GLN A 12 12.67 -9.31 20.72
C GLN A 12 11.62 -9.77 21.73
N LEU A 13 10.44 -10.20 21.26
CA LEU A 13 9.34 -10.67 22.12
C LEU A 13 9.73 -11.92 22.94
N ARG A 14 10.67 -12.74 22.43
CA ARG A 14 11.22 -13.89 23.17
C ARG A 14 12.18 -13.47 24.29
N GLU A 15 12.88 -12.36 24.14
CA GLU A 15 13.76 -11.82 25.19
C GLU A 15 12.93 -11.21 26.34
N GLY A 16 11.74 -10.69 26.03
CA GLY A 16 10.79 -10.19 27.01
C GLY A 16 9.83 -9.15 26.45
N LEU A 17 8.66 -9.05 27.06
CA LEU A 17 7.65 -8.06 26.73
C LEU A 17 8.07 -6.68 27.25
N ARG A 18 7.94 -5.65 26.41
CA ARG A 18 8.19 -4.25 26.75
C ARG A 18 6.89 -3.57 27.20
N ALA A 19 6.99 -2.47 27.94
CA ALA A 19 5.82 -1.75 28.44
C ALA A 19 5.03 -1.03 27.32
N CYS A 20 5.73 -0.58 26.27
CA CYS A 20 5.12 0.15 25.16
C CYS A 20 5.64 -0.34 23.81
N TYR A 21 4.74 -0.54 22.85
CA TYR A 21 5.06 -0.81 21.45
C TYR A 21 4.46 0.25 20.55
N LEU A 22 5.27 0.86 19.70
CA LEU A 22 4.84 1.84 18.71
C LEU A 22 5.03 1.26 17.30
N LEU A 23 3.91 0.91 16.68
CA LEU A 23 3.80 0.39 15.31
C LEU A 23 3.52 1.57 14.36
N SER A 24 4.52 1.93 13.56
CA SER A 24 4.47 3.13 12.73
C SER A 24 4.86 2.80 11.30
N GLY A 25 3.99 3.14 10.35
CA GLY A 25 4.28 2.92 8.94
C GLY A 25 3.04 2.99 8.05
N ASN A 26 3.25 2.68 6.78
CA ASN A 26 2.23 2.76 5.73
C ASN A 26 1.80 1.38 5.20
N GLU A 27 2.45 0.30 5.65
CA GLU A 27 2.18 -1.04 5.15
C GLU A 27 1.16 -1.78 6.04
N PRO A 28 -0.07 -2.03 5.56
CA PRO A 28 -1.13 -2.62 6.38
C PRO A 28 -0.78 -4.01 6.90
N LEU A 29 -0.17 -4.86 6.06
CA LEU A 29 0.20 -6.22 6.44
C LEU A 29 1.17 -6.22 7.63
N LEU A 30 2.26 -5.46 7.52
CA LEU A 30 3.28 -5.41 8.57
C LEU A 30 2.76 -4.81 9.88
N LEU A 31 1.86 -3.83 9.80
CA LEU A 31 1.19 -3.27 10.98
C LEU A 31 0.34 -4.33 11.68
N GLN A 32 -0.47 -5.07 10.92
CA GLN A 32 -1.35 -6.11 11.46
C GLN A 32 -0.54 -7.26 12.05
N GLU A 33 0.43 -7.79 11.34
CA GLU A 33 1.27 -8.90 11.83
C GLU A 33 2.04 -8.53 13.09
N SER A 34 2.60 -7.32 13.13
CA SER A 34 3.31 -6.85 14.32
C SER A 34 2.37 -6.72 15.53
N GLN A 35 1.16 -6.19 15.30
CA GLN A 35 0.13 -6.07 16.32
C GLN A 35 -0.30 -7.44 16.86
N ASP A 36 -0.54 -8.40 15.96
CA ASP A 36 -0.98 -9.74 16.31
C ASP A 36 0.12 -10.51 17.06
N LEU A 37 1.39 -10.37 16.65
CA LEU A 37 2.53 -10.95 17.36
C LEU A 37 2.65 -10.42 18.79
N ILE A 38 2.52 -9.11 18.99
CA ILE A 38 2.57 -8.50 20.33
C ILE A 38 1.39 -9.00 21.17
N ARG A 39 0.19 -9.05 20.60
CA ARG A 39 -1.01 -9.52 21.30
C ARG A 39 -0.89 -10.99 21.70
N GLN A 40 -0.37 -11.85 20.83
CA GLN A 40 -0.12 -13.26 21.15
C GLN A 40 0.89 -13.40 22.29
N ALA A 41 1.99 -12.63 22.26
CA ALA A 41 2.97 -12.64 23.34
C ALA A 41 2.39 -12.11 24.66
N ALA A 42 1.53 -11.10 24.61
CA ALA A 42 0.81 -10.57 25.76
C ALA A 42 -0.15 -11.60 26.36
N GLN A 43 -0.90 -12.34 25.53
CA GLN A 43 -1.79 -13.40 25.99
C GLN A 43 -1.04 -14.51 26.74
N GLN A 44 0.18 -14.86 26.31
CA GLN A 44 1.04 -15.81 27.02
C GLN A 44 1.46 -15.29 28.41
N GLN A 45 1.50 -13.98 28.61
CA GLN A 45 1.77 -13.32 29.89
C GLN A 45 0.51 -12.94 30.67
N GLN A 46 -0.64 -13.55 30.34
CA GLN A 46 -1.93 -13.39 31.01
C GLN A 46 -2.57 -12.00 30.88
N PHE A 47 -2.22 -11.25 29.82
CA PHE A 47 -2.97 -10.07 29.41
C PHE A 47 -4.29 -10.52 28.78
N THR A 48 -5.39 -10.41 29.53
CA THR A 48 -6.70 -10.99 29.20
C THR A 48 -7.68 -9.95 28.71
N GLU A 49 -7.56 -8.71 29.18
CA GLU A 49 -8.38 -7.59 28.72
C GLU A 49 -7.70 -6.85 27.58
N HIS A 50 -8.48 -6.48 26.58
CA HIS A 50 -7.98 -5.78 25.40
C HIS A 50 -8.91 -4.63 25.04
N TYR A 51 -8.37 -3.41 25.09
CA TYR A 51 -9.05 -2.19 24.68
C TYR A 51 -8.46 -1.69 23.37
N SER A 52 -9.31 -1.34 22.40
CA SER A 52 -8.88 -0.79 21.11
C SER A 52 -9.64 0.50 20.85
N ILE A 53 -8.92 1.61 20.76
CA ILE A 53 -9.51 2.95 20.68
C ILE A 53 -8.87 3.69 19.49
N SER A 54 -9.72 4.19 18.59
CA SER A 54 -9.28 5.04 17.49
C SER A 54 -9.28 6.49 17.96
N LEU A 55 -8.14 7.17 17.81
CA LEU A 55 -7.95 8.54 18.24
C LEU A 55 -8.41 9.50 17.14
N ASP A 56 -9.24 10.44 17.54
CA ASP A 56 -9.78 11.53 16.73
C ASP A 56 -9.86 12.82 17.57
N ALA A 57 -10.49 13.86 17.01
CA ALA A 57 -10.66 15.14 17.71
C ALA A 57 -11.69 15.08 18.87
N HIS A 58 -12.55 14.06 18.89
CA HIS A 58 -13.66 13.91 19.84
C HIS A 58 -13.43 12.78 20.85
N THR A 59 -12.19 12.27 20.91
CA THR A 59 -11.84 11.16 21.79
C THR A 59 -12.00 11.54 23.25
N ASP A 60 -12.73 10.72 23.98
CA ASP A 60 -12.87 10.84 25.43
C ASP A 60 -11.61 10.31 26.13
N TRP A 61 -10.69 11.22 26.43
CA TRP A 61 -9.43 10.90 27.13
C TRP A 61 -9.65 10.52 28.59
N ASP A 62 -10.72 11.00 29.23
CA ASP A 62 -10.99 10.70 30.64
C ASP A 62 -11.39 9.23 30.79
N ALA A 63 -12.11 8.66 29.82
CA ALA A 63 -12.36 7.23 29.75
C ALA A 63 -11.05 6.42 29.62
N ILE A 64 -10.11 6.87 28.79
CA ILE A 64 -8.80 6.21 28.61
C ILE A 64 -7.99 6.24 29.92
N PHE A 65 -7.92 7.40 30.57
CA PHE A 65 -7.20 7.54 31.85
C PHE A 65 -7.83 6.70 32.95
N SER A 66 -9.16 6.59 32.97
CA SER A 66 -9.89 5.76 33.93
C SER A 66 -9.55 4.27 33.78
N ILE A 67 -9.38 3.78 32.55
CA ILE A 67 -8.91 2.40 32.29
C ILE A 67 -7.53 2.18 32.92
N CYS A 68 -6.59 3.12 32.72
CA CYS A 68 -5.24 3.00 33.28
C CYS A 68 -5.18 3.18 34.81
N GLN A 69 -6.12 3.92 35.40
CA GLN A 69 -6.17 4.17 36.85
C GLN A 69 -6.93 3.11 37.64
N ALA A 70 -7.70 2.27 36.98
CA ALA A 70 -8.39 1.15 37.60
C ALA A 70 -7.37 0.10 38.07
N MET A 71 -6.68 0.39 39.17
CA MET A 71 -5.82 -0.55 39.88
C MET A 71 -6.69 -1.67 40.41
N SER A 72 -6.86 -2.72 39.61
CA SER A 72 -7.64 -3.85 40.08
C SER A 72 -6.79 -4.67 41.06
N LEU A 73 -7.24 -4.68 42.31
CA LEU A 73 -6.69 -5.52 43.39
C LEU A 73 -6.84 -7.03 43.07
N PHE A 74 -7.53 -7.35 41.97
CA PHE A 74 -7.69 -8.66 41.36
C PHE A 74 -7.49 -8.58 39.82
N ALA A 75 -6.67 -7.62 39.34
CA ALA A 75 -6.62 -7.19 37.93
C ALA A 75 -6.14 -8.29 36.99
N SER A 76 -6.99 -8.63 36.05
CA SER A 76 -6.59 -9.05 34.72
C SER A 76 -5.64 -8.00 34.12
N ARG A 77 -4.43 -8.42 33.72
CA ARG A 77 -3.52 -7.57 32.95
C ARG A 77 -4.20 -7.12 31.66
N GLN A 78 -3.95 -5.87 31.26
CA GLN A 78 -4.71 -5.20 30.20
C GLN A 78 -3.81 -4.75 29.06
N THR A 79 -4.30 -4.90 27.83
CA THR A 79 -3.67 -4.33 26.63
C THR A 79 -4.48 -3.13 26.16
N LEU A 80 -3.82 -2.00 25.95
CA LEU A 80 -4.42 -0.78 25.42
C LEU A 80 -3.84 -0.47 24.03
N LEU A 81 -4.65 -0.63 22.98
CA LEU A 81 -4.31 -0.25 21.61
C LEU A 81 -4.91 1.12 21.28
N LEU A 82 -4.07 2.10 21.00
CA LEU A 82 -4.49 3.41 20.48
C LEU A 82 -4.10 3.53 19.00
N ILE A 83 -5.08 3.81 18.15
CA ILE A 83 -4.90 3.95 16.71
C ILE A 83 -4.90 5.43 16.36
N PHE A 84 -3.79 5.94 15.83
CA PHE A 84 -3.67 7.32 15.38
C PHE A 84 -4.50 7.57 14.11
N PRO A 85 -4.97 8.82 13.91
CA PRO A 85 -5.58 9.23 12.65
C PRO A 85 -4.54 9.22 11.52
N GLU A 86 -5.00 9.27 10.26
CA GLU A 86 -4.12 9.24 9.08
C GLU A 86 -3.09 10.39 9.04
N ASN A 87 -3.44 11.54 9.64
CA ASN A 87 -2.55 12.70 9.75
C ASN A 87 -1.50 12.55 10.87
N GLY A 88 -1.54 11.45 11.63
CA GLY A 88 -0.68 11.18 12.78
C GLY A 88 -1.06 11.97 14.03
N PRO A 89 -0.23 11.89 15.09
CA PRO A 89 -0.48 12.58 16.34
C PRO A 89 -0.37 14.10 16.18
N THR A 90 -1.42 14.80 16.60
CA THR A 90 -1.47 16.26 16.69
C THR A 90 -0.95 16.74 18.06
N ALA A 91 -0.69 18.04 18.20
CA ALA A 91 -0.27 18.64 19.48
C ALA A 91 -1.17 18.27 20.69
N PRO A 92 -2.51 18.39 20.63
CA PRO A 92 -3.36 18.02 21.76
C PRO A 92 -3.29 16.53 22.10
N ILE A 93 -3.23 15.65 21.10
CA ILE A 93 -3.03 14.20 21.31
C ILE A 93 -1.68 13.96 22.03
N GLY A 94 -0.63 14.67 21.61
CA GLY A 94 0.69 14.59 22.25
C GLY A 94 0.67 14.97 23.74
N GLU A 95 -0.06 16.01 24.13
CA GLU A 95 -0.20 16.40 25.54
C GLU A 95 -0.89 15.32 26.38
N GLN A 96 -1.94 14.69 25.83
CA GLN A 96 -2.64 13.61 26.54
C GLN A 96 -1.79 12.33 26.63
N LEU A 97 -0.98 12.02 25.61
CA LEU A 97 -0.04 10.91 25.65
C LEU A 97 1.05 11.08 26.74
N ILE A 98 1.47 12.32 27.02
CA ILE A 98 2.41 12.58 28.14
C ILE A 98 1.75 12.24 29.48
N LYS A 99 0.49 12.62 29.67
CA LYS A 99 -0.27 12.25 30.88
C LYS A 99 -0.47 10.75 30.97
N LEU A 100 -0.81 10.10 29.86
CA LEU A 100 -0.97 8.65 29.78
C LEU A 100 0.32 7.93 30.16
N ALA A 101 1.47 8.40 29.68
CA ALA A 101 2.78 7.82 29.99
C ALA A 101 3.06 7.78 31.51
N ALA A 102 2.57 8.75 32.27
CA ALA A 102 2.71 8.79 33.72
C ALA A 102 1.80 7.80 34.47
N LEU A 103 0.76 7.27 33.81
CA LEU A 103 -0.20 6.31 34.37
C LEU A 103 0.14 4.85 34.00
N LEU A 104 1.13 4.61 33.15
CA LEU A 104 1.53 3.26 32.75
C LEU A 104 2.24 2.52 33.89
N HIS A 105 1.91 1.25 34.05
CA HIS A 105 2.56 0.31 34.97
C HIS A 105 2.68 -1.07 34.31
N ASP A 106 3.36 -2.03 34.96
CA ASP A 106 3.77 -3.30 34.33
C ASP A 106 2.60 -4.20 33.88
N ASP A 107 1.42 -4.04 34.47
CA ASP A 107 0.20 -4.77 34.11
C ASP A 107 -0.60 -4.13 32.95
N ILE A 108 -0.14 -2.99 32.41
CA ILE A 108 -0.70 -2.35 31.21
C ILE A 108 0.31 -2.39 30.08
N LEU A 109 -0.07 -3.07 29.00
CA LEU A 109 0.67 -3.07 27.75
C LEU A 109 0.11 -2.01 26.80
N LEU A 110 0.86 -0.95 26.55
CA LEU A 110 0.47 0.08 25.58
C LEU A 110 0.93 -0.30 24.17
N MET A 111 0.00 -0.32 23.22
CA MET A 111 0.28 -0.40 21.79
C MET A 111 -0.21 0.87 21.11
N LEU A 112 0.65 1.51 20.34
CA LEU A 112 0.30 2.65 19.51
C LEU A 112 0.44 2.24 18.04
N ARG A 113 -0.60 2.46 17.23
CA ARG A 113 -0.59 2.14 15.80
C ARG A 113 -0.84 3.41 14.99
N GLY A 114 -0.06 3.67 13.96
CA GLY A 114 -0.30 4.84 13.12
C GLY A 114 0.56 4.96 11.87
N PRO A 115 0.37 6.07 11.12
CA PRO A 115 1.18 6.38 9.96
C PRO A 115 2.63 6.65 10.36
N ARG A 116 3.51 6.71 9.35
CA ARG A 116 4.92 7.08 9.56
C ARG A 116 5.04 8.42 10.26
N LEU A 117 5.71 8.42 11.41
CA LEU A 117 6.02 9.64 12.15
C LEU A 117 7.05 10.51 11.43
N THR A 118 6.87 11.82 11.54
CA THR A 118 7.87 12.82 11.12
C THR A 118 8.99 12.95 12.15
N LYS A 119 10.16 13.46 11.74
CA LYS A 119 11.27 13.74 12.67
C LYS A 119 10.85 14.70 13.81
N ALA A 120 9.95 15.63 13.54
CA ALA A 120 9.41 16.54 14.56
C ALA A 120 8.57 15.79 15.60
N GLN A 121 7.71 14.86 15.15
CA GLN A 121 6.92 13.99 16.04
C GLN A 121 7.79 13.02 16.82
N GLU A 122 8.84 12.44 16.21
CA GLU A 122 9.81 11.60 16.93
C GLU A 122 10.60 12.36 18.02
N ASN A 123 10.82 13.67 17.83
CA ASN A 123 11.53 14.52 18.80
C ASN A 123 10.64 15.14 19.86
N SER A 124 9.33 14.92 19.78
CA SER A 124 8.33 15.47 20.69
C SER A 124 8.47 14.94 22.12
N ALA A 125 7.87 15.67 23.07
CA ALA A 125 7.91 15.29 24.48
C ALA A 125 7.18 13.97 24.76
N TRP A 126 6.07 13.68 24.08
CA TRP A 126 5.32 12.43 24.27
C TRP A 126 6.11 11.21 23.81
N PHE A 127 6.82 11.31 22.69
CA PHE A 127 7.65 10.21 22.19
C PHE A 127 8.80 9.90 23.16
N LYS A 128 9.40 10.95 23.76
CA LYS A 128 10.43 10.81 24.80
C LYS A 128 9.87 10.22 26.09
N ALA A 129 8.65 10.59 26.49
CA ALA A 129 7.99 10.06 27.68
C ALA A 129 7.71 8.54 27.58
N LEU A 130 7.39 8.04 26.39
CA LEU A 130 7.14 6.61 26.12
C LEU A 130 8.40 5.84 25.71
N SER A 131 9.51 6.53 25.50
CA SER A 131 10.79 5.92 25.13
C SER A 131 11.43 5.00 26.18
N PRO A 132 11.37 5.24 27.50
CA PRO A 132 11.89 4.31 28.49
C PRO A 132 11.08 3.00 28.44
N ASN A 133 11.77 1.87 28.29
CA ASN A 133 11.16 0.54 28.13
C ASN A 133 10.18 0.36 26.95
N GLY A 134 10.21 1.24 25.94
CA GLY A 134 9.43 1.09 24.71
C GLY A 134 10.19 0.45 23.54
N ALA A 135 9.45 -0.14 22.59
CA ALA A 135 9.93 -0.59 21.29
C ALA A 135 9.21 0.14 20.14
N TYR A 136 9.97 0.53 19.12
CA TYR A 136 9.48 1.15 17.89
C TYR A 136 9.65 0.17 16.74
N VAL A 137 8.53 -0.21 16.11
CA VAL A 137 8.49 -1.12 14.97
C VAL A 137 8.19 -0.32 13.71
N SER A 138 9.13 -0.34 12.76
CA SER A 138 9.01 0.38 11.49
C SER A 138 8.29 -0.47 10.44
N CYS A 139 6.98 -0.32 10.31
CA CYS A 139 6.12 -1.05 9.38
C CYS A 139 6.01 -0.34 8.01
N GLN A 140 7.14 -0.08 7.37
CA GLN A 140 7.17 0.59 6.06
C GLN A 140 7.11 -0.44 4.94
N THR A 141 6.43 -0.09 3.84
CA THR A 141 6.46 -0.91 2.63
C THR A 141 7.93 -0.99 2.15
N PRO A 142 8.48 -2.21 1.93
CA PRO A 142 9.83 -2.39 1.43
C PRO A 142 10.01 -1.65 0.11
N GLU A 143 11.15 -0.97 -0.04
CA GLU A 143 11.53 -0.37 -1.32
C GLU A 143 11.77 -1.47 -2.38
N GLN A 144 11.68 -1.14 -3.67
CA GLN A 144 11.86 -2.11 -4.76
C GLN A 144 13.15 -2.94 -4.65
N ALA A 145 14.25 -2.33 -4.19
CA ALA A 145 15.52 -3.03 -4.01
C ALA A 145 15.48 -4.07 -2.87
N GLN A 146 14.63 -3.84 -1.87
CA GLN A 146 14.50 -4.68 -0.67
C GLN A 146 13.36 -5.71 -0.81
N LEU A 147 12.38 -5.44 -1.67
CA LEU A 147 11.21 -6.29 -1.89
C LEU A 147 11.59 -7.74 -2.25
N PRO A 148 12.48 -8.04 -3.22
CA PRO A 148 12.88 -9.42 -3.52
C PRO A 148 13.48 -10.14 -2.32
N ARG A 149 14.20 -9.41 -1.46
CA ARG A 149 14.82 -9.97 -0.26
C ARG A 149 13.76 -10.30 0.80
N TRP A 150 12.76 -9.43 0.96
CA TRP A 150 11.62 -9.66 1.84
C TRP A 150 10.82 -10.89 1.40
N VAL A 151 10.52 -11.02 0.10
CA VAL A 151 9.81 -12.17 -0.47
C VAL A 151 10.56 -13.47 -0.20
N MET A 152 11.87 -13.50 -0.44
CA MET A 152 12.70 -14.69 -0.17
C MET A 152 12.72 -15.07 1.31
N GLN A 153 12.84 -14.09 2.20
CA GLN A 153 12.80 -14.35 3.65
C GLN A 153 11.45 -14.91 4.08
N ARG A 154 10.36 -14.36 3.53
CA ARG A 154 9.02 -14.83 3.83
C ARG A 154 8.75 -16.23 3.29
N ALA A 155 9.11 -16.50 2.04
CA ALA A 155 9.05 -17.84 1.44
C ALA A 155 9.83 -18.86 2.30
N LYS A 156 11.04 -18.49 2.76
CA LYS A 156 11.86 -19.33 3.64
C LYS A 156 11.19 -19.58 5.00
N SER A 157 10.51 -18.60 5.58
CA SER A 157 9.75 -18.77 6.84
C SER A 157 8.61 -19.77 6.70
N MET A 158 8.07 -19.90 5.48
CA MET A 158 7.05 -20.86 5.09
C MET A 158 7.62 -22.19 4.59
N LYS A 159 8.94 -22.40 4.71
CA LYS A 159 9.67 -23.59 4.23
C LYS A 159 9.59 -23.80 2.71
N LEU A 160 9.48 -22.72 1.95
CA LEU A 160 9.46 -22.73 0.49
C LEU A 160 10.85 -22.41 -0.07
N GLU A 161 11.24 -23.14 -1.12
CA GLU A 161 12.41 -22.90 -1.95
C GLU A 161 11.96 -22.14 -3.20
N LEU A 162 12.25 -20.83 -3.24
CA LEU A 162 11.85 -19.94 -4.32
C LEU A 162 13.04 -19.62 -5.23
N ASP A 163 12.89 -19.90 -6.52
CA ASP A 163 13.90 -19.55 -7.53
C ASP A 163 13.99 -18.02 -7.70
N ASP A 164 15.19 -17.50 -7.97
CA ASP A 164 15.41 -16.05 -8.16
C ASP A 164 14.54 -15.46 -9.29
N ALA A 165 14.37 -16.19 -10.39
CA ALA A 165 13.52 -15.75 -11.50
C ALA A 165 12.03 -15.74 -11.11
N ALA A 166 11.58 -16.72 -10.33
CA ALA A 166 10.21 -16.77 -9.82
C ALA A 166 9.94 -15.64 -8.81
N ASN A 167 10.93 -15.33 -7.96
CA ASN A 167 10.89 -14.21 -7.04
C ASN A 167 10.74 -12.87 -7.77
N GLN A 168 11.52 -12.64 -8.83
CA GLN A 168 11.39 -11.44 -9.65
C GLN A 168 10.01 -11.31 -10.28
N LEU A 169 9.43 -12.41 -10.76
CA LEU A 169 8.08 -12.42 -11.31
C LEU A 169 7.02 -12.03 -10.27
N LEU A 170 7.09 -12.61 -9.05
CA LEU A 170 6.18 -12.27 -7.96
C LEU A 170 6.31 -10.81 -7.53
N CYS A 171 7.54 -10.30 -7.41
CA CYS A 171 7.80 -8.91 -7.07
C CYS A 171 7.23 -7.95 -8.12
N TYR A 172 7.29 -8.33 -9.40
CA TYR A 172 6.76 -7.54 -10.50
C TYR A 172 5.22 -7.54 -10.53
N CYS A 173 4.59 -8.70 -10.27
CA CYS A 173 3.13 -8.84 -10.34
C CYS A 173 2.40 -8.26 -9.11
N TYR A 174 3.04 -8.26 -7.95
CA TYR A 174 2.43 -7.80 -6.69
C TYR A 174 3.14 -6.57 -6.11
N GLU A 175 3.77 -5.77 -6.97
CA GLU A 175 4.50 -4.58 -6.54
C GLU A 175 3.58 -3.62 -5.77
N GLY A 176 3.99 -3.24 -4.55
CA GLY A 176 3.24 -2.31 -3.70
C GLY A 176 2.02 -2.92 -3.00
N ASN A 177 1.78 -4.23 -3.11
CA ASN A 177 0.76 -4.93 -2.36
C ASN A 177 1.35 -6.18 -1.68
N LEU A 178 1.96 -5.98 -0.50
CA LEU A 178 2.58 -7.10 0.24
C LEU A 178 1.55 -8.12 0.72
N LEU A 179 0.31 -7.70 1.00
CA LEU A 179 -0.76 -8.62 1.39
C LEU A 179 -1.08 -9.59 0.26
N ALA A 180 -1.23 -9.10 -0.97
CA ALA A 180 -1.45 -9.98 -2.12
C ALA A 180 -0.25 -10.90 -2.35
N LEU A 181 0.98 -10.39 -2.13
CA LEU A 181 2.19 -11.20 -2.25
C LEU A 181 2.24 -12.31 -1.19
N SER A 182 1.92 -12.00 0.08
CA SER A 182 1.88 -13.01 1.14
C SER A 182 0.82 -14.06 0.86
N GLN A 183 -0.38 -13.65 0.44
CA GLN A 183 -1.45 -14.57 0.04
C GLN A 183 -1.06 -15.42 -1.17
N ALA A 184 -0.33 -14.87 -2.14
CA ALA A 184 0.19 -15.62 -3.28
C ALA A 184 1.19 -16.69 -2.84
N LEU A 185 2.11 -16.38 -1.91
CA LEU A 185 3.02 -17.36 -1.33
C LEU A 185 2.28 -18.46 -0.54
N GLU A 186 1.25 -18.09 0.24
CA GLU A 186 0.39 -19.05 0.95
C GLU A 186 -0.32 -19.98 -0.02
N ARG A 187 -0.92 -19.43 -1.08
CA ARG A 187 -1.57 -20.24 -2.13
C ARG A 187 -0.57 -21.17 -2.81
N LEU A 188 0.60 -20.67 -3.18
CA LEU A 188 1.67 -21.46 -3.81
C LEU A 188 2.15 -22.59 -2.89
N SER A 189 2.21 -22.35 -1.57
CA SER A 189 2.56 -23.39 -0.60
C SER A 189 1.55 -24.53 -0.54
N LEU A 190 0.27 -24.23 -0.77
CA LEU A 190 -0.80 -25.22 -0.81
C LEU A 190 -0.82 -25.98 -2.15
N LEU A 191 -0.55 -25.29 -3.26
CA LEU A 191 -0.49 -25.87 -4.60
C LEU A 191 0.74 -26.77 -4.81
N HIS A 192 1.85 -26.46 -4.16
CA HIS A 192 3.12 -27.18 -4.27
C HIS A 192 3.61 -27.65 -2.90
N PRO A 193 3.08 -28.79 -2.38
CA PRO A 193 3.46 -29.32 -1.07
C PRO A 193 4.93 -29.75 -0.97
N ASP A 194 5.62 -29.94 -2.10
CA ASP A 194 7.05 -30.20 -2.17
C ASP A 194 7.90 -28.95 -1.84
N GLY A 195 7.28 -27.78 -1.71
CA GLY A 195 7.90 -26.53 -1.30
C GLY A 195 8.73 -25.85 -2.38
N LYS A 196 8.87 -26.47 -3.56
CA LYS A 196 9.71 -25.97 -4.66
C LYS A 196 8.93 -25.08 -5.62
N LEU A 197 9.28 -23.80 -5.64
CA LEU A 197 8.67 -22.78 -6.45
C LEU A 197 9.60 -22.37 -7.59
N THR A 198 9.57 -23.16 -8.66
CA THR A 198 10.29 -22.87 -9.90
C THR A 198 9.56 -21.84 -10.75
N LEU A 199 10.29 -21.14 -11.63
CA LEU A 199 9.70 -20.11 -12.51
C LEU A 199 8.45 -20.62 -13.26
N PRO A 200 8.45 -21.79 -13.93
CA PRO A 200 7.26 -22.24 -14.67
C PRO A 200 6.05 -22.49 -13.77
N ARG A 201 6.26 -22.99 -12.55
CA ARG A 201 5.18 -23.26 -11.58
C ARG A 201 4.54 -21.96 -11.10
N VAL A 202 5.38 -21.00 -10.74
CA VAL A 202 4.93 -19.68 -10.32
C VAL A 202 4.27 -18.94 -11.47
N GLU A 203 4.81 -19.02 -12.69
CA GLU A 203 4.21 -18.38 -13.86
C GLU A 203 2.82 -18.92 -14.18
N LEU A 204 2.63 -20.24 -14.12
CA LEU A 204 1.30 -20.85 -14.28
C LEU A 204 0.32 -20.37 -13.20
N ALA A 205 0.72 -20.47 -11.93
CA ALA A 205 -0.16 -20.07 -10.82
C ALA A 205 -0.45 -18.56 -10.78
N VAL A 206 0.48 -17.71 -11.22
CA VAL A 206 0.30 -16.26 -11.31
C VAL A 206 -0.57 -15.91 -12.52
N ASN A 207 -0.39 -16.56 -13.67
CA ASN A 207 -1.25 -16.34 -14.84
C ASN A 207 -2.69 -16.81 -14.60
N ASP A 208 -2.87 -17.96 -13.94
CA ASP A 208 -4.20 -18.50 -13.60
C ASP A 208 -4.91 -17.68 -12.51
N ALA A 209 -4.15 -16.95 -11.69
CA ALA A 209 -4.68 -16.14 -10.60
C ALA A 209 -4.47 -14.64 -10.80
N ALA A 210 -4.24 -14.19 -12.04
CA ALA A 210 -3.82 -12.83 -12.38
C ALA A 210 -4.90 -11.79 -12.07
N HIS A 211 -5.03 -11.41 -10.79
CA HIS A 211 -5.78 -10.25 -10.38
C HIS A 211 -5.01 -9.02 -10.84
N PHE A 212 -5.49 -8.40 -11.91
CA PHE A 212 -4.87 -7.20 -12.43
C PHE A 212 -5.39 -5.96 -11.72
N THR A 213 -4.47 -5.12 -11.25
CA THR A 213 -4.83 -3.82 -10.70
C THR A 213 -4.99 -2.78 -11.83
N PRO A 214 -5.72 -1.68 -11.58
CA PRO A 214 -5.77 -0.53 -12.50
C PRO A 214 -4.38 0.00 -12.89
N PHE A 215 -3.39 -0.16 -12.01
CA PHE A 215 -2.01 0.26 -12.27
C PHE A 215 -1.30 -0.67 -13.27
N HIS A 216 -1.57 -1.97 -13.27
CA HIS A 216 -1.04 -2.89 -14.29
C HIS A 216 -1.57 -2.55 -15.69
N TRP A 217 -2.85 -2.17 -15.79
CA TRP A 217 -3.44 -1.68 -17.03
C TRP A 217 -2.74 -0.40 -17.50
N LEU A 218 -2.62 0.59 -16.62
CA LEU A 218 -1.94 1.85 -16.90
C LEU A 218 -0.48 1.66 -17.34
N ASP A 219 0.29 0.81 -16.67
CA ASP A 219 1.69 0.58 -17.02
C ASP A 219 1.81 -0.09 -18.40
N ALA A 220 0.87 -0.98 -18.75
CA ALA A 220 0.79 -1.55 -20.09
C ALA A 220 0.45 -0.49 -21.16
N LEU A 221 -0.42 0.47 -20.84
CA LEU A 221 -0.74 1.61 -21.72
C LEU A 221 0.48 2.51 -21.94
N LEU A 222 1.18 2.89 -20.87
CA LEU A 222 2.38 3.73 -20.94
C LEU A 222 3.48 3.05 -21.76
N ALA A 223 3.70 1.75 -21.53
CA ALA A 223 4.65 0.94 -22.28
C ALA A 223 4.26 0.70 -23.76
N GLY A 224 3.04 1.05 -24.17
CA GLY A 224 2.54 0.82 -25.54
C GLY A 224 2.21 -0.65 -25.86
N LYS A 225 2.06 -1.50 -24.84
CA LYS A 225 1.81 -2.94 -25.00
C LYS A 225 0.32 -3.23 -25.19
N SER A 226 -0.24 -2.86 -26.35
CA SER A 226 -1.69 -2.99 -26.67
C SER A 226 -2.31 -4.35 -26.35
N LYS A 227 -1.70 -5.46 -26.78
CA LYS A 227 -2.21 -6.82 -26.49
C LYS A 227 -2.33 -7.10 -24.99
N ARG A 228 -1.36 -6.64 -24.21
CA ARG A 228 -1.36 -6.81 -22.75
C ARG A 228 -2.38 -5.89 -22.10
N ALA A 229 -2.46 -4.63 -22.52
CA ALA A 229 -3.45 -3.69 -21.99
C ALA A 229 -4.89 -4.19 -22.24
N TRP A 230 -5.15 -4.75 -23.43
CA TRP A 230 -6.42 -5.36 -23.78
C TRP A 230 -6.75 -6.57 -22.90
N HIS A 231 -5.82 -7.50 -22.78
CA HIS A 231 -6.00 -8.69 -21.94
C HIS A 231 -6.29 -8.32 -20.47
N ILE A 232 -5.54 -7.35 -19.93
CA ILE A 232 -5.77 -6.84 -18.58
C ILE A 232 -7.18 -6.23 -18.46
N LEU A 233 -7.57 -5.38 -19.40
CA LEU A 233 -8.88 -4.73 -19.38
C LEU A 233 -10.03 -5.76 -19.40
N GLN A 234 -9.90 -6.83 -20.19
CA GLN A 234 -10.87 -7.92 -20.22
C GLN A 234 -10.95 -8.69 -18.90
N GLN A 235 -9.82 -8.97 -18.27
CA GLN A 235 -9.81 -9.63 -16.96
C GLN A 235 -10.44 -8.75 -15.89
N MET A 236 -10.14 -7.45 -15.88
CA MET A 236 -10.76 -6.50 -14.94
C MET A 236 -12.27 -6.35 -15.16
N GLN A 237 -12.74 -6.51 -16.40
CA GLN A 237 -14.17 -6.56 -16.70
C GLN A 237 -14.81 -7.84 -16.14
N GLN A 238 -14.12 -8.98 -16.17
CA GLN A 238 -14.61 -10.25 -15.59
C GLN A 238 -14.60 -10.23 -14.06
N GLU A 239 -13.71 -9.46 -13.44
CA GLU A 239 -13.62 -9.25 -12.00
C GLU A 239 -14.58 -8.15 -11.47
N ASP A 240 -15.48 -7.64 -12.32
CA ASP A 240 -16.45 -6.58 -11.99
C ASP A 240 -15.81 -5.32 -11.35
N VAL A 241 -14.59 -4.97 -11.78
CA VAL A 241 -13.92 -3.75 -11.30
C VAL A 241 -14.70 -2.51 -11.75
N GLU A 242 -14.98 -1.61 -10.81
CA GLU A 242 -15.71 -0.37 -11.12
C GLU A 242 -14.97 0.48 -12.18
N PRO A 243 -15.61 0.79 -13.34
CA PRO A 243 -14.99 1.60 -14.40
C PRO A 243 -14.57 3.00 -13.94
N VAL A 244 -15.23 3.54 -12.91
CA VAL A 244 -14.89 4.84 -12.29
C VAL A 244 -13.45 4.85 -11.80
N ILE A 245 -12.97 3.76 -11.20
CA ILE A 245 -11.61 3.64 -10.67
C ILE A 245 -10.60 3.67 -11.82
N LEU A 246 -10.88 2.95 -12.92
CA LEU A 246 -10.05 2.95 -14.12
C LEU A 246 -9.94 4.35 -14.73
N LEU A 247 -11.07 5.02 -14.91
CA LEU A 247 -11.12 6.38 -15.45
C LEU A 247 -10.30 7.36 -14.61
N ARG A 248 -10.48 7.35 -13.28
CA ARG A 248 -9.78 8.26 -12.36
C ARG A 248 -8.28 7.98 -12.32
N THR A 249 -7.89 6.71 -12.34
CA THR A 249 -6.49 6.29 -12.39
C THR A 249 -5.82 6.78 -13.68
N LEU A 250 -6.48 6.57 -14.83
CA LEU A 250 -5.96 7.02 -16.13
C LEU A 250 -5.97 8.54 -16.27
N GLN A 251 -7.01 9.23 -15.77
CA GLN A 251 -7.16 10.68 -15.82
C GLN A 251 -5.94 11.38 -15.21
N ARG A 252 -5.53 10.97 -14.01
CA ARG A 252 -4.40 11.57 -13.29
C ARG A 252 -3.13 11.53 -14.13
N GLU A 253 -2.86 10.39 -14.75
CA GLU A 253 -1.63 10.15 -15.52
C GLU A 253 -1.69 10.80 -16.90
N LEU A 254 -2.85 10.80 -17.54
CA LEU A 254 -3.05 11.44 -18.84
C LEU A 254 -2.89 12.97 -18.76
N LEU A 255 -3.44 13.60 -17.72
CA LEU A 255 -3.26 15.03 -17.47
C LEU A 255 -1.80 15.35 -17.12
N GLN A 256 -1.12 14.47 -16.37
CA GLN A 256 0.30 14.61 -16.09
C GLN A 256 1.13 14.54 -17.38
N LEU A 257 0.88 13.57 -18.27
CA LEU A 257 1.56 13.45 -19.56
C LEU A 257 1.37 14.70 -20.43
N LEU A 258 0.14 15.21 -20.53
CA LEU A 258 -0.18 16.39 -21.31
C LEU A 258 0.55 17.64 -20.78
N ASN A 259 0.61 17.80 -19.46
CA ASN A 259 1.36 18.90 -18.83
C ASN A 259 2.88 18.78 -19.06
N LEU A 260 3.42 17.57 -18.96
CA LEU A 260 4.84 17.30 -19.24
C LEU A 260 5.18 17.59 -20.70
N GLN A 261 4.33 17.15 -21.64
CA GLN A 261 4.54 17.36 -23.07
C GLN A 261 4.49 18.83 -23.49
N ARG A 262 3.64 19.65 -22.85
CA ARG A 262 3.62 21.10 -23.10
C ARG A 262 4.89 21.80 -22.61
N ARG A 263 5.45 21.33 -21.49
CA ARG A 263 6.60 21.99 -20.85
C ARG A 263 7.96 21.48 -21.31
N MET A 264 8.04 20.27 -21.86
CA MET A 264 9.32 19.67 -22.29
C MET A 264 10.02 20.44 -23.40
N ALA A 265 9.31 21.27 -24.16
CA ALA A 265 9.90 22.17 -25.16
C ALA A 265 10.75 23.29 -24.51
N SER A 266 10.45 23.64 -23.27
CA SER A 266 11.07 24.77 -22.54
C SER A 266 11.98 24.32 -21.39
N VAL A 267 11.71 23.17 -20.78
CA VAL A 267 12.38 22.69 -19.57
C VAL A 267 12.80 21.23 -19.75
N PRO A 268 14.03 20.83 -19.36
CA PRO A 268 14.48 19.45 -19.42
C PRO A 268 13.54 18.48 -18.68
N LEU A 269 13.32 17.29 -19.23
CA LEU A 269 12.42 16.28 -18.64
C LEU A 269 12.77 15.89 -17.20
N ARG A 270 14.06 15.86 -16.83
CA ARG A 270 14.49 15.50 -15.46
C ARG A 270 13.95 16.47 -14.41
N THR A 271 14.05 17.77 -14.65
CA THR A 271 13.58 18.77 -13.68
C THR A 271 12.05 18.80 -13.61
N LEU A 272 11.37 18.52 -14.73
CA LEU A 272 9.93 18.35 -14.75
C LEU A 272 9.49 17.13 -13.92
N PHE A 273 10.19 15.99 -14.00
CA PHE A 273 9.88 14.83 -13.17
C PHE A 273 9.99 15.12 -11.67
N ASP A 274 10.97 15.93 -11.26
CA ASP A 274 11.12 16.32 -9.86
C ASP A 274 10.01 17.30 -9.43
N GLN A 275 9.63 18.27 -10.27
CA GLN A 275 8.55 19.22 -9.99
C GLN A 275 7.18 18.56 -9.85
N TYR A 276 6.86 17.62 -10.75
CA TYR A 276 5.61 16.86 -10.72
C TYR A 276 5.67 15.65 -9.78
N LYS A 277 6.78 15.47 -9.04
CA LYS A 277 7.01 14.34 -8.12
C LYS A 277 6.73 12.97 -8.76
N VAL A 278 7.14 12.80 -10.02
CA VAL A 278 7.00 11.53 -10.73
C VAL A 278 7.95 10.50 -10.11
N TRP A 279 7.36 9.41 -9.64
CA TRP A 279 8.07 8.25 -9.08
C TRP A 279 9.18 7.78 -10.02
N GLN A 280 10.37 7.49 -9.48
CA GLN A 280 11.55 7.18 -10.27
C GLN A 280 11.34 6.00 -11.22
N ASN A 281 10.63 4.96 -10.77
CA ASN A 281 10.39 3.73 -11.51
C ASN A 281 9.47 3.95 -12.72
N ARG A 282 8.62 4.98 -12.65
CA ARG A 282 7.73 5.37 -13.74
C ARG A 282 8.37 6.33 -14.73
N ARG A 283 9.51 6.96 -14.42
CA ARG A 283 10.16 7.93 -15.32
C ARG A 283 10.48 7.34 -16.68
N ASN A 284 10.95 6.08 -16.71
CA ASN A 284 11.25 5.40 -17.97
C ASN A 284 9.97 5.14 -18.80
N LEU A 285 8.91 4.62 -18.18
CA LEU A 285 7.62 4.39 -18.84
C LEU A 285 6.99 5.69 -19.35
N VAL A 286 7.02 6.74 -18.52
CA VAL A 286 6.52 8.07 -18.90
C VAL A 286 7.34 8.66 -20.03
N THR A 287 8.67 8.51 -20.01
CA THR A 287 9.53 8.97 -21.11
C THR A 287 9.21 8.25 -22.42
N GLN A 288 9.04 6.93 -22.38
CA GLN A 288 8.65 6.13 -23.56
C GLN A 288 7.27 6.56 -24.08
N ALA A 289 6.30 6.80 -23.19
CA ALA A 289 4.98 7.29 -23.57
C ALA A 289 5.05 8.67 -24.24
N LEU A 290 5.83 9.60 -23.68
CA LEU A 290 6.01 10.96 -24.22
C LEU A 290 6.73 10.99 -25.57
N GLN A 291 7.63 10.05 -25.82
CA GLN A 291 8.29 9.89 -27.13
C GLN A 291 7.35 9.31 -28.19
N ARG A 292 6.41 8.47 -27.76
CA ARG A 292 5.50 7.74 -28.66
C ARG A 292 4.22 8.52 -28.98
N LEU A 293 3.67 9.25 -28.00
CA LEU A 293 2.38 9.93 -28.12
C LEU A 293 2.56 11.39 -28.53
N SER A 294 1.84 11.81 -29.57
CA SER A 294 1.80 13.21 -30.01
C SER A 294 0.86 14.06 -29.16
N GLY A 295 1.00 15.38 -29.22
CA GLY A 295 0.12 16.28 -28.44
C GLY A 295 -1.33 16.24 -28.88
N ALA A 296 -1.56 16.05 -30.18
CA ALA A 296 -2.90 15.81 -30.70
C ALA A 296 -3.50 14.50 -30.15
N GLN A 297 -2.72 13.41 -30.07
CA GLN A 297 -3.18 12.15 -29.51
C GLN A 297 -3.50 12.25 -28.02
N LEU A 298 -2.69 12.95 -27.22
CA LEU A 298 -3.00 13.17 -25.81
C LEU A 298 -4.26 14.02 -25.63
N GLN A 299 -4.47 15.04 -26.47
CA GLN A 299 -5.71 15.83 -26.45
C GLN A 299 -6.94 15.01 -26.83
N GLN A 300 -6.84 14.18 -27.88
CA GLN A 300 -7.89 13.24 -28.27
C GLN A 300 -8.21 12.24 -27.15
N ALA A 301 -7.19 11.69 -26.49
CA ALA A 301 -7.38 10.78 -25.37
C ALA A 301 -8.08 11.46 -24.19
N VAL A 302 -7.77 12.73 -23.90
CA VAL A 302 -8.47 13.50 -22.85
C VAL A 302 -9.93 13.73 -23.22
N HIS A 303 -10.21 14.03 -24.50
CA HIS A 303 -11.57 14.22 -24.98
C HIS A 303 -12.41 12.93 -24.86
N LEU A 304 -11.87 11.80 -25.32
CA LEU A 304 -12.51 10.49 -25.17
C LEU A 304 -12.72 10.15 -23.70
N LEU A 305 -11.70 10.35 -22.84
CA LEU A 305 -11.84 10.09 -21.40
C LEU A 305 -12.95 10.95 -20.75
N ALA A 306 -13.11 12.21 -21.19
CA ALA A 306 -14.19 13.07 -20.72
C ALA A 306 -15.57 12.60 -21.22
N GLN A 307 -15.68 12.18 -22.48
CA GLN A 307 -16.92 11.60 -23.02
C GLN A 307 -17.33 10.35 -22.23
N ILE A 308 -16.40 9.41 -22.01
CA ILE A 308 -16.65 8.20 -21.22
C ILE A 308 -17.12 8.55 -19.81
N GLU A 309 -16.49 9.55 -19.17
CA GLU A 309 -16.89 9.98 -17.84
C GLU A 309 -18.31 10.57 -17.80
N ILE A 310 -18.68 11.34 -18.82
CA ILE A 310 -20.02 11.91 -18.96
C ILE A 310 -21.04 10.78 -19.15
N THR A 311 -20.81 9.88 -20.11
CA THR A 311 -21.67 8.72 -20.38
C THR A 311 -21.88 7.88 -19.12
N LEU A 312 -20.80 7.57 -18.40
CA LEU A 312 -20.87 6.77 -17.17
C LEU A 312 -21.72 7.41 -16.06
N LYS A 313 -21.71 8.75 -15.96
CA LYS A 313 -22.39 9.49 -14.89
C LYS A 313 -23.78 10.00 -15.26
N GLN A 314 -24.10 10.07 -16.55
CA GLN A 314 -25.41 10.49 -17.04
C GLN A 314 -26.28 9.27 -17.36
N ASP A 315 -25.72 8.29 -18.06
CA ASP A 315 -26.41 7.09 -18.51
C ASP A 315 -25.90 5.87 -17.73
N TYR A 316 -26.38 5.74 -16.48
CA TYR A 316 -26.02 4.68 -15.51
C TYR A 316 -26.22 3.21 -15.99
N GLY A 317 -26.66 2.98 -17.22
CA GLY A 317 -26.88 1.67 -17.82
C GLY A 317 -26.07 1.37 -19.08
N GLN A 318 -25.27 2.31 -19.61
CA GLN A 318 -24.43 2.05 -20.78
C GLN A 318 -23.09 1.43 -20.38
N SER A 319 -22.68 0.38 -21.10
CA SER A 319 -21.38 -0.25 -20.90
C SER A 319 -20.27 0.63 -21.49
N VAL A 320 -19.42 1.17 -20.62
CA VAL A 320 -18.27 2.02 -20.99
C VAL A 320 -17.01 1.23 -21.37
N TRP A 321 -17.04 -0.09 -21.22
CA TRP A 321 -15.90 -0.97 -21.52
C TRP A 321 -15.39 -0.90 -22.96
N PRO A 322 -16.25 -0.85 -24.01
CA PRO A 322 -15.78 -0.71 -25.39
C PRO A 322 -15.06 0.62 -25.65
N GLU A 323 -15.49 1.69 -24.97
CA GLU A 323 -14.87 3.00 -25.08
C GLU A 323 -13.51 3.03 -24.36
N LEU A 324 -13.38 2.36 -23.20
CA LEU A 324 -12.10 2.15 -22.52
C LEU A 324 -11.12 1.33 -23.37
N GLU A 325 -11.61 0.36 -24.14
CA GLU A 325 -10.80 -0.41 -25.09
C GLU A 325 -10.27 0.48 -26.22
N THR A 326 -11.14 1.32 -26.77
CA THR A 326 -10.79 2.29 -27.82
C THR A 326 -9.75 3.30 -27.32
N LEU A 327 -9.94 3.82 -26.11
CA LEU A 327 -9.00 4.71 -25.44
C LEU A 327 -7.65 4.01 -25.19
N SER A 328 -7.67 2.75 -24.78
CA SER A 328 -6.46 1.93 -24.57
C SER A 328 -5.64 1.79 -25.85
N MET A 329 -6.32 1.57 -26.97
CA MET A 329 -5.70 1.41 -28.29
C MET A 329 -5.08 2.71 -28.81
N LEU A 330 -5.79 3.84 -28.63
CA LEU A 330 -5.27 5.17 -28.93
C LEU A 330 -3.97 5.45 -28.15
N LEU A 331 -3.99 5.18 -26.84
CA LEU A 331 -2.85 5.40 -25.96
C LEU A 331 -1.68 4.45 -26.21
N CYS A 332 -1.88 3.34 -26.92
CA CYS A 332 -0.81 2.44 -27.37
C CYS A 332 -0.18 2.87 -28.71
N GLY A 333 -0.66 3.95 -29.33
CA GLY A 333 -0.06 4.53 -30.54
C GLY A 333 -0.49 3.85 -31.85
N LYS A 334 -1.53 3.03 -31.83
CA LYS A 334 -2.19 2.63 -33.08
C LYS A 334 -3.14 3.76 -33.49
N PRO A 335 -3.02 4.33 -34.71
CA PRO A 335 -4.05 5.24 -35.20
C PRO A 335 -5.37 4.47 -35.24
N LEU A 336 -6.40 5.03 -34.62
CA LEU A 336 -7.77 4.56 -34.83
C LEU A 336 -8.09 4.71 -36.31
N ALA A 337 -8.82 3.75 -36.87
CA ALA A 337 -9.44 3.96 -38.18
C ALA A 337 -10.30 5.23 -38.08
N THR A 338 -10.20 6.10 -39.08
CA THR A 338 -10.86 7.41 -39.17
C THR A 338 -12.40 7.36 -39.13
N SER A 339 -13.00 6.20 -38.86
CA SER A 339 -14.45 6.02 -38.70
C SER A 339 -15.00 6.49 -37.34
N PHE A 340 -14.16 6.83 -36.36
CA PHE A 340 -14.59 7.41 -35.08
C PHE A 340 -14.40 8.93 -34.97
N SER A 341 -13.79 9.56 -35.98
CA SER A 341 -13.62 11.03 -36.03
C SER A 341 -14.78 11.76 -36.70
N ASP A 342 -15.67 11.05 -37.39
CA ASP A 342 -16.79 11.65 -38.12
C ASP A 342 -18.13 11.11 -37.58
N ALA A 343 -18.52 11.60 -36.41
CA ALA A 343 -19.92 11.73 -36.06
C ALA A 343 -20.12 13.18 -35.57
N HIS A 344 -20.60 14.01 -36.50
CA HIS A 344 -21.00 15.39 -36.30
C HIS A 344 -22.07 15.55 -35.23
#